data_AF-A0A1Y5L6B1-F1
#
_entry.id   AF-A0A1Y5L6B1-F1
#
_cell.length_a   1.000
_cell.length_b   1.000
_cell.length_c   1.000
_cell.angle_alpha   90.00
_cell.angle_beta   90.00
_cell.angle_gamma   90.00
#
_symmetry.space_group_name_H-M   'P 1'
#
loop_
_entity.id
_entity.type
_entity.pdbx_description
1 polymer ?
#
loop_
_entity_poly.entity_id
_entity_poly.type
_entity_poly.pdbx_seq_one_letter_code
_entity_poly.pdbx_strand_id
1 'polypeptide(L)' 'QALGTAAAYACIAQAGTGDLQIPAVLVSKTIRETTVNITGKAPSLVPGLEFPIVVNHTKPTERVTNPGGIG' A
#
# COMPACT_ATOMS: atom_id res chain seq x y z
N GLN A 1 14.60 7.02 -5.50
CA GLN A 1 13.25 7.64 -5.44
C GLN A 1 12.36 7.22 -6.62
N ALA A 2 12.84 7.25 -7.88
CA ALA A 2 12.04 6.89 -9.08
C ALA A 2 11.42 5.48 -9.09
N LEU A 3 12.12 4.47 -8.55
CA LEU A 3 11.59 3.09 -8.48
C LEU A 3 10.39 2.94 -7.53
N GLY A 4 10.40 3.67 -6.40
CA GLY A 4 9.30 3.66 -5.44
C GLY A 4 8.03 4.30 -6.03
N THR A 5 8.20 5.41 -6.74
CA THR A 5 7.10 6.09 -7.45
C THR A 5 6.50 5.21 -8.55
N ALA A 6 7.33 4.54 -9.36
CA ALA A 6 6.85 3.62 -10.40
C ALA A 6 6.10 2.41 -9.81
N ALA A 7 6.60 1.83 -8.72
CA ALA A 7 5.94 0.73 -8.02
C ALA A 7 4.59 1.17 -7.41
N ALA A 8 4.51 2.40 -6.88
CA ALA A 8 3.27 2.97 -6.37
C ALA A 8 2.23 3.14 -7.49
N TYR A 9 2.61 3.69 -8.65
CA TYR A 9 1.71 3.82 -9.79
C TYR A 9 1.23 2.48 -10.34
N ALA A 10 2.09 1.45 -10.39
CA ALA A 10 1.68 0.10 -10.79
C ALA A 10 0.66 -0.53 -9.81
N CYS A 11 0.84 -0.31 -8.50
CA CYS A 11 -0.10 -0.74 -7.48
C CYS A 11 -1.46 -0.03 -7.63
N ILE A 12 -1.45 1.30 -7.84
CA ILE A 12 -2.65 2.11 -8.07
C ILE A 12 -3.39 1.64 -9.34
N ALA A 13 -2.67 1.37 -10.43
CA ALA A 13 -3.27 0.89 -11.67
C ALA A 13 -3.94 -0.49 -11.52
N GLN A 14 -3.42 -1.38 -10.66
CA GLN A 14 -4.04 -2.67 -10.37
C GLN A 14 -5.29 -2.56 -9.48
N ALA A 15 -5.38 -1.52 -8.65
CA ALA A 15 -6.51 -1.30 -7.76
C ALA A 15 -7.80 -0.82 -8.48
N GLY A 16 -7.70 -0.46 -9.77
CA GLY A 16 -8.80 0.05 -10.58
C GLY A 16 -8.94 1.58 -10.53
N THR A 17 -9.74 2.12 -11.44
CA THR A 17 -10.03 3.56 -11.51
C THR A 17 -11.32 3.87 -10.77
N GLY A 18 -11.27 4.75 -9.76
CA GLY A 18 -12.44 5.23 -9.02
C GLY A 18 -12.07 5.68 -7.61
N ASP A 19 -12.84 6.60 -7.04
CA ASP A 19 -12.62 7.05 -5.68
C ASP A 19 -13.09 5.98 -4.67
N LEU A 20 -12.21 5.65 -3.72
CA LEU A 20 -12.60 4.85 -2.56
C LEU A 20 -13.41 5.70 -1.60
N GLN A 21 -14.54 5.18 -1.15
CA GLN A 21 -15.27 5.74 -0.02
C GLN A 21 -14.60 5.31 1.28
N ILE A 22 -14.41 6.26 2.20
CA ILE A 22 -13.80 6.07 3.52
C ILE A 22 -12.44 5.36 3.41
N PRO A 23 -11.48 5.90 2.63
CA PRO A 23 -10.20 5.25 2.47
C PRO A 23 -9.39 5.32 3.77
N ALA A 24 -8.73 4.22 4.11
CA ALA A 24 -7.72 4.20 5.15
C ALA A 24 -6.44 3.58 4.59
N VAL A 25 -5.31 4.26 4.83
CA VAL A 25 -3.98 3.78 4.45
C VAL A 25 -3.20 3.53 5.73
N LEU A 26 -2.78 2.28 5.90
CA LEU A 26 -1.92 1.86 7.00
C LEU A 26 -0.59 1.41 6.44
N VAL A 27 0.49 1.97 6.97
CA VAL A 27 1.86 1.56 6.65
C VAL A 27 2.47 0.92 7.88
N SER A 28 2.85 -0.34 7.76
CA SER A 28 3.49 -1.11 8.81
C SER A 28 4.91 -1.46 8.36
N LYS A 29 5.91 -1.20 9.19
CA LYS A 29 7.32 -1.44 8.86
C LYS A 29 7.98 -2.31 9.91
N THR A 30 8.69 -3.33 9.44
CA THR A 30 9.62 -4.13 10.23
C THR A 30 11.05 -3.96 9.70
N ILE A 31 12.01 -4.54 10.41
CA ILE A 31 13.43 -4.59 10.01
C ILE A 31 13.70 -5.38 8.72
N ARG A 32 12.70 -6.09 8.19
CA ARG A 32 12.81 -6.94 6.98
C ARG A 32 11.87 -6.49 5.88
N GLU A 33 10.68 -6.01 6.24
CA GLU A 33 9.60 -5.77 5.30
C GLU A 33 8.85 -4.49 5.62
N THR A 34 8.35 -3.83 4.59
CA THR A 34 7.40 -2.73 4.66
C THR A 34 6.13 -3.17 3.96
N THR A 35 5.01 -3.05 4.66
CA THR A 35 3.68 -3.38 4.16
C THR A 35 2.85 -2.12 4.11
N VAL A 36 2.21 -1.89 2.96
CA VAL A 36 1.19 -0.87 2.77
C VAL A 36 -0.14 -1.58 2.59
N ASN A 37 -1.11 -1.24 3.43
CA ASN A 37 -2.44 -1.79 3.44
C ASN A 37 -3.42 -0.64 3.18
N ILE A 38 -4.12 -0.68 2.05
CA ILE A 38 -5.13 0.30 1.66
C ILE A 38 -6.50 -0.38 1.76
N THR A 39 -7.39 0.19 2.55
CA THR A 39 -8.77 -0.27 2.67
C THR A 39 -9.73 0.82 2.26
N GLY A 40 -10.92 0.43 1.80
CA GLY A 40 -12.02 1.36 1.57
C GLY A 40 -13.25 0.60 1.06
N LYS A 41 -14.20 1.33 0.49
CA LYS A 41 -15.36 0.77 -0.19
C LYS A 41 -15.46 1.33 -1.60
N ALA A 42 -15.84 0.50 -2.56
CA ALA A 42 -16.23 1.00 -3.88
C ALA A 42 -17.59 1.71 -3.76
N PRO A 43 -17.83 2.77 -4.56
CA PRO A 43 -19.15 3.40 -4.63
C PRO A 43 -20.22 2.37 -5.02
N SER A 44 -21.31 2.31 -4.26
CA SER A 44 -22.47 1.46 -4.56
C SER A 44 -23.66 2.32 -5.00
N LEU A 45 -24.33 1.89 -6.07
CA LEU A 45 -25.60 2.47 -6.51
C LEU A 45 -26.80 1.78 -5.85
N VAL A 46 -26.57 0.68 -5.13
CA VAL A 46 -27.62 -0.11 -4.47
C VAL A 46 -27.58 0.17 -2.97
N PRO A 47 -28.62 0.80 -2.39
CA PRO A 47 -28.66 1.07 -0.95
C PRO A 47 -28.48 -0.20 -0.13
N GLY A 48 -27.58 -0.16 0.86
CA GLY A 48 -27.29 -1.29 1.75
C GLY A 48 -26.35 -2.35 1.18
N LEU A 49 -25.92 -2.26 -0.08
CA LEU A 49 -24.91 -3.15 -0.64
C LEU A 49 -23.53 -2.49 -0.58
N GLU A 50 -22.60 -3.13 0.13
CA GLU A 50 -21.23 -2.64 0.29
C GLU A 50 -20.23 -3.49 -0.51
N PHE A 51 -19.24 -2.81 -1.10
CA PHE A 51 -18.16 -3.45 -1.86
C PHE A 51 -16.82 -3.12 -1.21
N PRO A 52 -16.39 -3.86 -0.17
CA PRO A 52 -15.11 -3.59 0.47
C PRO A 52 -13.95 -3.85 -0.48
N ILE A 53 -12.98 -2.93 -0.50
CA ILE A 53 -11.73 -3.04 -1.25
C ILE A 53 -10.58 -3.11 -0.25
N VAL A 54 -9.69 -4.08 -0.45
CA VAL A 54 -8.46 -4.24 0.32
C VAL A 54 -7.29 -4.48 -0.64
N VAL A 55 -6.29 -3.63 -0.59
CA VAL A 55 -5.06 -3.74 -1.38
C VAL A 55 -3.88 -3.83 -0.42
N ASN A 56 -3.14 -4.94 -0.52
CA ASN A 56 -1.99 -5.21 0.32
C ASN A 56 -0.74 -5.33 -0.52
N HIS A 57 0.27 -4.54 -0.16
CA HIS A 57 1.54 -4.55 -0.85
C HIS A 57 2.69 -4.63 0.14
N THR A 58 3.42 -5.75 0.10
CA THR A 58 4.62 -5.97 0.92
C THR A 58 5.85 -5.93 0.06
N LYS A 59 6.86 -5.18 0.50
CA LYS A 59 8.19 -5.14 -0.12
C LYS A 59 9.28 -5.27 0.93
N PRO A 60 10.46 -5.81 0.57
CA PRO A 60 11.62 -5.79 1.45
C PRO A 60 11.93 -4.35 1.88
N THR A 61 12.20 -4.18 3.18
CA THR A 61 12.74 -2.92 3.70
C THR A 61 14.20 -2.83 3.32
N GLU A 62 14.61 -1.73 2.68
CA GLU A 62 16.02 -1.46 2.43
C GLU A 62 16.80 -1.47 3.76
N ARG A 63 17.86 -2.26 3.80
CA ARG A 63 18.81 -2.29 4.91
C ARG A 63 20.05 -1.49 4.50
N VAL A 64 20.21 -0.31 5.09
CA VAL A 64 21.51 0.36 5.09
C VAL A 64 22.35 -0.31 6.16
N THR A 65 23.14 -1.31 5.78
CA THR A 65 24.24 -1.76 6.62
C THR A 65 25.35 -0.73 6.43
N ASN A 66 25.60 0.13 7.43
CA ASN A 66 26.79 0.97 7.38
C ASN A 66 28.03 0.06 7.27
N PRO A 67 28.86 0.16 6.21
CA PRO A 67 30.12 -0.56 6.17
C PRO A 67 31.04 0.11 7.20
N GLY A 68 31.15 -0.45 8.40
CA GLY A 68 32.08 0.03 9.43
C GLY A 68 31.56 0.11 10.87
N GLY A 69 30.35 -0.34 11.19
CA GLY A 69 29.88 -0.41 12.58
C GLY A 69 30.57 -1.55 13.34
N ILE A 70 31.71 -1.28 13.97
CA ILE A 70 32.22 -2.09 15.08
C ILE A 70 31.35 -1.83 16.31
N GLY A 71 30.69 -2.88 16.80
CA GLY A 71 29.87 -2.90 18.00
C GLY A 71 29.41 -4.31 18.30
#